data_AF-S8DFB6-F1
#
_entry.id   AF-S8DFB6-F1
#
_cell.length_a   1.000
_cell.length_b   1.000
_cell.length_c   1.000
_cell.angle_alpha   90.00
_cell.angle_beta   90.00
_cell.angle_gamma   90.00
#
_symmetry.space_group_name_H-M   'P 1'
#
loop_
_entity.id
_entity.type
_entity.pdbx_description
1 polymer ?
#
loop_
_entity_poly.entity_id
_entity_poly.type
_entity_poly.pdbx_seq_one_letter_code
_entity_poly.pdbx_strand_id
1 'polypeptide(L)'
;MFERLQRAGHAVIMLSEQYRMHPEICRFPSSHFYEGKLLNGDETSKKAAPFHETRCLGPYVVFDVTDGQELRSKDASSLCNESEADAAVRLLMLLKE
;
A
#
# COMPACT_ATOMS: atom_id res chain seq x y z
N MET A 1 20.36 -12.98 9.64
CA MET A 1 21.02 -12.81 10.97
C MET A 1 20.04 -12.31 12.03
N PHE A 2 19.34 -11.20 11.79
CA PHE A 2 18.35 -10.64 12.73
C PHE A 2 17.24 -11.63 13.14
N GLU A 3 16.52 -12.20 12.17
CA GLU A 3 15.41 -13.14 12.44
C GLU A 3 15.84 -14.35 13.27
N ARG A 4 17.07 -14.85 13.02
CA ARG A 4 17.65 -15.97 13.78
C ARG A 4 17.86 -15.60 15.25
N LEU A 5 18.34 -14.40 15.53
CA LEU A 5 18.55 -13.92 16.91
C LEU A 5 17.23 -13.66 17.63
N GLN A 6 16.27 -13.04 16.95
CA GLN A 6 14.91 -12.86 17.47
C GLN A 6 14.29 -14.21 17.86
N ARG A 7 14.36 -15.21 16.96
CA ARG A 7 13.86 -16.58 17.24
C ARG A 7 14.63 -17.30 18.35
N ALA A 8 15.89 -16.94 18.58
CA ALA A 8 16.69 -17.45 19.69
C ALA A 8 16.42 -16.75 21.03
N GLY A 9 15.43 -15.84 21.09
CA GLY A 9 15.00 -15.18 22.33
C GLY A 9 15.74 -13.88 22.66
N HIS A 10 16.56 -13.35 21.75
CA HIS A 10 17.14 -12.03 21.94
C HIS A 10 16.05 -10.94 21.87
N ALA A 11 16.08 -10.00 22.82
CA ALA A 11 15.11 -8.91 22.89
C ALA A 11 15.13 -8.06 21.62
N VAL A 12 13.93 -7.74 21.11
CA VAL A 12 13.72 -6.83 19.99
C VAL A 12 12.92 -5.64 20.48
N ILE A 13 13.41 -4.44 20.20
CA ILE A 13 12.71 -3.20 20.50
C ILE A 13 12.00 -2.76 19.21
N MET A 14 10.67 -2.70 19.26
CA MET A 14 9.86 -2.20 18.15
C MET A 14 9.80 -0.67 18.21
N LEU A 15 10.13 -0.02 17.10
CA LEU A 15 9.77 1.38 16.89
C LEU A 15 8.29 1.42 16.50
N SER A 16 7.45 1.92 17.41
CA SER A 16 6.00 1.85 17.29
C SER A 16 5.37 3.04 16.59
N GLU A 17 6.12 4.06 16.17
CA GLU A 17 5.56 5.25 15.53
C GLU A 17 6.05 5.41 14.09
N GLN A 18 5.12 5.62 13.16
CA GLN A 18 5.41 5.87 11.75
C GLN A 18 5.13 7.32 11.37
N TYR A 19 5.98 7.90 10.52
CA TYR A 19 5.90 9.30 10.09
C TYR A 19 5.74 9.46 8.57
N ARG A 20 5.55 8.36 7.82
CA ARG A 20 5.61 8.36 6.35
C ARG A 20 4.26 8.30 5.65
N MET A 21 3.31 7.50 6.12
CA MET A 21 2.07 7.17 5.43
C MET A 21 0.88 7.92 6.03
N HIS A 22 -0.16 8.19 5.22
CA HIS A 22 -1.45 8.66 5.72
C HIS A 22 -2.08 7.59 6.66
N PRO A 23 -2.82 7.97 7.72
CA PRO A 23 -3.41 7.01 8.67
C PRO A 23 -4.25 5.89 8.01
N GLU A 24 -4.97 6.20 6.94
CA GLU A 24 -5.76 5.19 6.19
C GLU A 24 -4.89 4.12 5.51
N ILE A 25 -3.74 4.51 4.94
CA ILE A 25 -2.78 3.58 4.35
C ILE A 25 -2.14 2.73 5.47
N CYS A 26 -1.83 3.34 6.62
CA CYS A 26 -1.19 2.66 7.76
C CYS A 26 -2.10 1.62 8.43
N ARG A 27 -3.42 1.79 8.33
CA ARG A 27 -4.41 0.96 9.03
C ARG A 27 -4.24 -0.53 8.77
N PHE A 28 -4.11 -0.94 7.51
CA PHE A 28 -3.97 -2.36 7.16
C PHE A 28 -2.62 -2.95 7.60
N PRO A 29 -1.45 -2.38 7.24
CA PRO A 29 -0.16 -2.91 7.68
C PRO A 29 -0.03 -2.97 9.20
N SER A 30 -0.49 -1.92 9.92
CA SER A 30 -0.48 -1.90 11.38
C SER A 30 -1.25 -3.08 11.97
N SER A 31 -2.49 -3.30 11.51
CA SER A 31 -3.31 -4.41 11.99
C SER A 31 -2.76 -5.78 11.60
N HIS A 32 -2.26 -5.94 10.37
CA HIS A 32 -1.92 -7.26 9.81
C HIS A 32 -0.53 -7.75 10.21
N PHE A 33 0.47 -6.86 10.28
CA PHE A 33 1.86 -7.24 10.56
C PHE A 33 2.35 -6.82 11.96
N TYR A 34 1.68 -5.86 12.59
CA TYR A 34 2.13 -5.26 13.85
C TYR A 34 1.11 -5.36 14.98
N GLU A 35 0.08 -6.20 14.84
CA GLU A 35 -0.96 -6.40 15.87
C GLU A 35 -1.66 -5.08 16.30
N GLY A 36 -1.72 -4.10 15.40
CA GLY A 36 -2.26 -2.76 15.67
C GLY A 36 -1.36 -1.86 16.54
N LYS A 37 -0.11 -2.27 16.82
CA LYS A 37 0.83 -1.52 17.67
C LYS A 37 1.57 -0.40 16.94
N LEU A 38 1.44 -0.30 15.61
CA LEU A 38 2.05 0.77 14.82
C LEU A 38 1.14 2.01 14.85
N LEU A 39 1.61 3.04 15.55
CA LEU A 39 1.00 4.35 15.76
C LEU A 39 1.39 5.33 14.65
N ASN A 40 0.53 6.33 14.45
CA ASN A 40 0.75 7.40 13.49
C ASN A 40 1.27 8.63 14.23
N GLY A 41 2.41 9.17 13.80
CA GLY A 41 2.90 10.44 14.35
C GLY A 41 2.10 11.65 13.88
N ASP A 42 2.23 12.77 14.59
CA ASP A 42 1.37 13.96 14.44
C ASP A 42 1.29 14.50 13.00
N GLU A 43 2.37 14.41 12.24
CA GLU A 43 2.45 14.94 10.88
C GLU A 43 1.81 14.04 9.81
N THR A 44 1.45 12.79 10.15
CA THR A 44 0.93 11.82 9.18
C THR A 44 -0.44 12.20 8.64
N SER A 45 -1.30 12.78 9.48
CA SER A 45 -2.62 13.28 9.09
C SER A 45 -2.54 14.48 8.14
N LYS A 46 -1.41 15.19 8.14
CA LYS A 46 -1.15 16.32 7.22
C LYS A 46 -0.76 15.86 5.81
N LYS A 47 -0.58 14.55 5.58
CA LYS A 47 -0.31 13.97 4.25
C LYS A 47 -1.57 13.88 3.38
N ALA A 48 -2.40 14.90 3.45
CA ALA A 48 -3.54 15.08 2.56
C ALA A 48 -3.05 15.69 1.24
N ALA A 49 -3.66 15.27 0.13
CA ALA A 49 -3.46 15.86 -1.18
C ALA A 49 -4.83 16.30 -1.73
N PRO A 50 -4.90 17.35 -2.58
CA PRO A 50 -6.17 17.86 -3.09
C PRO A 50 -7.04 16.79 -3.77
N PHE A 51 -6.42 15.85 -4.48
CA PHE A 51 -7.13 14.77 -5.16
C PHE A 51 -7.78 13.76 -4.21
N HIS A 52 -7.46 13.75 -2.91
CA HIS A 52 -8.13 12.89 -1.94
C HIS A 52 -9.63 13.20 -1.79
N GLU A 53 -10.06 14.40 -2.17
CA GLU A 53 -11.47 14.80 -2.19
C GLU A 53 -12.20 14.30 -3.44
N THR A 54 -11.47 13.96 -4.51
CA THR A 54 -12.05 13.45 -5.74
C THR A 54 -12.61 12.05 -5.49
N ARG A 55 -13.82 11.81 -6.02
CA ARG A 55 -14.49 10.52 -5.91
C ARG A 55 -13.57 9.40 -6.40
N CYS A 56 -13.38 8.38 -5.55
CA CYS A 56 -12.51 7.22 -5.78
C CYS A 56 -10.98 7.47 -5.71
N LEU A 57 -10.50 8.68 -5.38
CA LEU A 57 -9.07 8.98 -5.25
C LEU A 57 -8.63 9.24 -3.80
N GLY A 58 -9.33 8.64 -2.84
CA GLY A 58 -8.97 8.73 -1.42
C GLY A 58 -7.56 8.19 -1.12
N PRO A 59 -7.03 8.45 0.09
CA PRO A 59 -5.67 8.08 0.48
C PRO A 59 -5.34 6.59 0.32
N TYR A 60 -6.33 5.71 0.43
CA TYR A 60 -6.20 4.28 0.15
C TYR A 60 -7.49 3.72 -0.46
N VAL A 61 -7.40 3.19 -1.69
CA VAL A 61 -8.54 2.60 -2.42
C VAL A 61 -8.07 1.33 -3.13
N VAL A 62 -8.93 0.31 -3.15
CA VAL A 62 -8.73 -0.91 -3.93
C VAL A 62 -9.72 -0.90 -5.09
N PHE A 63 -9.19 -1.01 -6.31
CA PHE A 63 -9.99 -1.12 -7.52
C PHE A 63 -10.03 -2.58 -7.96
N ASP A 64 -11.24 -3.12 -8.07
CA ASP A 64 -11.46 -4.46 -8.60
C ASP A 64 -11.63 -4.37 -10.12
N VAL A 65 -10.64 -4.86 -10.87
CA VAL A 65 -10.64 -4.91 -12.33
C VAL A 65 -11.28 -6.23 -12.76
N THR A 66 -12.62 -6.24 -12.80
CA THR A 66 -13.42 -7.47 -12.97
C THR A 66 -13.20 -8.19 -14.30
N ASP A 67 -12.69 -7.49 -15.31
CA ASP A 67 -12.31 -8.00 -16.63
C ASP A 67 -10.80 -8.28 -16.76
N GLY A 68 -10.08 -8.28 -15.64
CA GLY A 68 -8.66 -8.62 -15.56
C GLY A 68 -8.39 -10.09 -15.87
N GLN A 69 -7.39 -10.34 -16.71
CA GLN A 69 -6.90 -11.69 -16.98
C GLN A 69 -5.38 -11.71 -16.95
N GLU A 70 -4.82 -12.55 -16.08
CA GLU A 70 -3.39 -12.78 -16.01
C GLU A 70 -2.91 -13.63 -17.20
N LEU A 71 -1.88 -13.15 -17.88
CA LEU A 71 -1.23 -13.80 -19.02
C LEU A 71 0.26 -13.96 -18.73
N ARG A 72 0.86 -15.02 -19.27
CA ARG A 72 2.32 -15.18 -19.25
C ARG A 72 2.92 -14.51 -20.48
N SER A 73 3.93 -13.67 -20.29
CA SER A 73 4.62 -13.01 -21.40
C SER A 73 5.29 -14.05 -22.31
N LYS A 74 5.25 -13.81 -23.62
CA LYS A 74 5.70 -14.77 -24.66
C LYS A 74 7.16 -15.18 -24.52
N ASP A 75 7.99 -14.31 -23.92
CA ASP A 75 9.45 -14.46 -23.86
C ASP A 75 10.01 -14.56 -22.43
N ALA A 76 9.17 -14.60 -21.39
CA ALA A 76 9.63 -14.59 -20.00
C ALA A 76 8.72 -15.39 -19.04
N SER A 77 9.27 -15.79 -17.89
CA SER A 77 8.52 -16.32 -16.75
C SER A 77 7.64 -15.29 -16.02
N SER A 78 7.50 -14.07 -16.58
CA SER A 78 6.71 -12.98 -16.00
C SER A 78 5.24 -13.08 -16.36
N LEU A 79 4.42 -12.61 -15.44
CA LEU A 79 2.97 -12.47 -15.59
C LEU A 79 2.64 -11.01 -15.94
N CYS A 80 1.57 -10.79 -16.70
CA CYS A 80 1.05 -9.47 -17.03
C CYS A 80 -0.49 -9.49 -17.06
N ASN A 81 -1.11 -8.32 -16.91
CA ASN A 81 -2.55 -8.13 -17.04
C ASN A 81 -2.79 -6.77 -17.74
N GLU A 82 -3.22 -6.83 -19.01
CA GLU A 82 -3.43 -5.64 -19.83
C GLU A 82 -4.61 -4.79 -19.30
N SER A 83 -5.67 -5.42 -18.79
CA SER A 83 -6.83 -4.70 -18.23
C SER A 83 -6.43 -3.89 -16.99
N GLU A 84 -5.57 -4.43 -16.13
CA GLU A 84 -5.03 -3.69 -14.97
C GLU A 84 -4.13 -2.52 -15.40
N ALA A 85 -3.32 -2.71 -16.45
CA ALA A 85 -2.49 -1.64 -16.99
C ALA A 85 -3.35 -0.50 -17.57
N ASP A 86 -4.40 -0.82 -18.33
CA ASP A 86 -5.36 0.15 -18.85
C ASP A 86 -6.08 0.91 -17.72
N ALA A 87 -6.50 0.21 -16.67
CA ALA A 87 -7.09 0.83 -15.48
C ALA A 87 -6.13 1.82 -14.80
N ALA A 88 -4.85 1.44 -14.66
CA ALA A 88 -3.82 2.32 -14.11
C ALA A 88 -3.61 3.59 -14.94
N VAL A 89 -3.63 3.48 -16.28
CA VAL A 89 -3.55 4.63 -17.20
C VAL A 89 -4.75 5.57 -17.01
N ARG A 90 -5.97 5.02 -16.90
CA ARG A 90 -7.19 5.83 -16.66
C ARG A 90 -7.15 6.56 -15.33
N LEU A 91 -6.68 5.91 -14.26
CA LEU A 91 -6.50 6.55 -12.96
C LEU A 91 -5.47 7.69 -13.02
N LEU A 92 -4.37 7.51 -13.77
CA LEU A 92 -3.38 8.56 -13.96
C LEU A 92 -3.95 9.76 -14.74
N MET A 93 -4.82 9.51 -15.73
CA MET A 93 -5.48 10.59 -16.47
C MET A 93 -6.42 11.38 -15.56
N LEU A 94 -7.22 10.70 -14.72
CA LEU A 94 -8.09 11.34 -13.73
C LEU A 94 -7.30 12.18 -12.70
N LEU A 95 -6.10 11.75 -12.34
CA LEU A 95 -5.25 12.48 -11.38
C LEU A 95 -4.64 13.76 -11.98
N LYS A 96 -4.49 13.82 -13.31
CA LYS A 96 -3.91 14.96 -14.02
C LYS A 96 -4.91 16.06 -14.34
N GLU A 97 -6.21 15.77 -14.24
CA GLU A 97 -7.30 16.75 -14.31
C GLU A 97 -7.41 17.55 -13.01
#